data_AF-A0A848VGC3-F1
#
_entry.id   AF-A0A848VGC3-F1
#
_cell.length_a   1.000
_cell.length_b   1.000
_cell.length_c   1.000
_cell.angle_alpha   90.00
_cell.angle_beta   90.00
_cell.angle_gamma   90.00
#
_symmetry.space_group_name_H-M   'P 1'
#
loop_
_entity.id
_entity.type
_entity.pdbx_description
1 polymer ?
#
loop_
_entity_poly.entity_id
_entity_poly.type
_entity_poly.pdbx_seq_one_letter_code
_entity_poly.pdbx_strand_id
1 'polypeptide(L)'
;VVPLMVESPLQGFVDRIVVVDCDENAQIRRLMARDAESEGQARRILAAQSSREQRLGIADDIVRNDGELTATLEQVEKLHRNYLALARRRGEQAADDSR
;
A
#
# COMPACT_ATOMS: atom_id res chain seq x y z
N VAL A 1 2.26 7.49 4.92
CA VAL A 1 1.12 6.58 4.65
C VAL A 1 -0.08 7.45 4.34
N VAL A 2 -0.76 7.23 3.21
CA VAL A 2 -2.01 7.94 2.86
C VAL A 2 -3.16 6.97 3.14
N PRO A 3 -3.93 7.15 4.23
CA PRO A 3 -4.99 6.20 4.60
C PRO A 3 -6.15 6.14 3.59
N LEU A 4 -6.33 7.21 2.81
CA LEU A 4 -7.47 7.42 1.91
C LEU A 4 -7.03 7.55 0.44
N MET A 5 -6.11 6.68 -0.02
CA MET A 5 -5.63 6.72 -1.40
C MET A 5 -6.75 6.47 -2.43
N VAL A 6 -7.71 5.61 -2.08
CA VAL A 6 -8.89 5.27 -2.92
C VAL A 6 -9.74 6.49 -3.25
N GLU A 7 -9.85 7.43 -2.31
CA GLU A 7 -10.68 8.63 -2.44
C GLU A 7 -9.85 9.84 -2.89
N SER A 8 -8.52 9.66 -3.05
CA SER A 8 -7.61 10.75 -3.31
C SER A 8 -7.47 11.05 -4.80
N PRO A 9 -7.53 12.34 -5.21
CA PRO A 9 -7.20 12.72 -6.58
C PRO A 9 -5.73 12.43 -6.94
N LEU A 10 -4.89 12.10 -5.96
CA LEU A 10 -3.48 11.76 -6.14
C LEU A 10 -3.25 10.53 -7.01
N GLN A 11 -4.26 9.68 -7.24
CA GLN A 11 -4.14 8.53 -8.16
C GLN A 11 -3.68 8.93 -9.55
N GLY A 12 -4.12 10.09 -10.07
CA GLY A 12 -3.69 10.59 -11.38
C GLY A 12 -2.29 11.22 -11.40
N PHE A 13 -1.66 11.42 -10.23
CA PHE A 13 -0.37 12.08 -10.08
C PHE A 13 0.75 11.11 -9.70
N VAL A 14 0.44 9.83 -9.53
CA VAL A 14 1.41 8.79 -9.18
C VAL A 14 1.52 7.79 -10.32
N ASP A 15 2.74 7.31 -10.55
CA ASP A 15 2.99 6.35 -11.61
C ASP A 15 2.61 4.92 -11.20
N ARG A 16 2.63 4.63 -9.90
CA ARG A 16 2.26 3.33 -9.31
C ARG A 16 1.73 3.47 -7.90
N ILE A 17 0.81 2.60 -7.53
CA ILE A 17 0.19 2.50 -6.21
C ILE A 17 0.53 1.13 -5.59
N VAL A 18 1.17 1.16 -4.42
CA VAL A 18 1.45 -0.03 -3.61
C VAL A 18 0.50 -0.10 -2.44
N VAL A 19 -0.23 -1.20 -2.33
CA VAL A 19 -1.11 -1.45 -1.18
C VAL A 19 -0.47 -2.47 -0.26
N VAL A 20 -0.30 -2.09 1.01
CA VAL A 20 0.07 -3.02 2.07
C VAL A 20 -1.21 -3.64 2.62
N ASP A 21 -1.40 -4.93 2.38
CA ASP A 21 -2.60 -5.65 2.78
C ASP A 21 -2.28 -6.64 3.91
N CYS A 22 -3.23 -6.78 4.83
CA CYS A 22 -3.21 -7.86 5.81
C CYS A 22 -4.63 -8.24 6.25
N ASP A 23 -4.75 -9.42 6.85
CA ASP A 23 -5.99 -9.98 7.36
C ASP A 23 -6.63 -9.07 8.39
N GLU A 24 -7.95 -8.92 8.30
CA GLU A 24 -8.73 -8.04 9.17
C GLU A 24 -8.54 -8.39 10.65
N ASN A 25 -8.47 -9.67 10.99
CA ASN A 25 -8.19 -10.12 12.35
C ASN A 25 -6.81 -9.66 12.85
N ALA A 26 -5.80 -9.65 11.97
CA ALA A 26 -4.48 -9.13 12.32
C ALA A 26 -4.48 -7.60 12.46
N GLN A 27 -5.24 -6.89 11.61
CA GLN A 27 -5.43 -5.44 11.71
C GLN A 27 -6.07 -5.06 13.03
N ILE A 28 -7.17 -5.73 13.42
CA ILE A 28 -7.87 -5.49 14.68
C ILE A 28 -6.92 -5.73 15.86
N ARG A 29 -6.23 -6.87 15.90
CA ARG A 29 -5.27 -7.18 16.98
C ARG A 29 -4.17 -6.12 17.10
N ARG A 30 -3.59 -5.70 15.97
CA ARG A 30 -2.52 -4.69 15.95
C ARG A 30 -3.04 -3.30 16.34
N LEU A 31 -4.25 -2.94 15.91
CA LEU A 31 -4.88 -1.66 16.25
C LEU A 31 -5.27 -1.59 17.73
N MET A 32 -5.77 -2.69 18.30
CA MET A 32 -6.02 -2.83 19.74
C MET A 32 -4.73 -2.71 20.55
N ALA A 33 -3.65 -3.38 20.11
CA ALA A 33 -2.37 -3.31 20.81
C ALA A 33 -1.71 -1.92 20.78
N ARG A 34 -2.03 -1.10 19.75
CA ARG A 34 -1.41 0.21 19.54
C ARG A 34 -2.24 1.38 20.05
N ASP A 35 -3.52 1.43 19.69
CA ASP A 35 -4.34 2.66 19.78
C ASP A 35 -5.73 2.49 20.42
N ALA A 36 -6.31 1.28 20.43
CA ALA A 36 -7.73 1.09 20.77
C ALA A 36 -7.94 0.39 22.12
N GLU A 37 -8.75 0.99 22.99
CA GLU A 37 -9.13 0.42 24.29
C GLU A 37 -10.05 -0.82 24.17
N SER A 38 -10.69 -1.05 23.01
CA SER A 38 -11.60 -2.19 22.78
C SER A 38 -11.69 -2.66 21.32
N GLU A 39 -12.06 -3.93 21.11
CA GLU A 39 -12.27 -4.53 19.78
C GLU A 39 -13.35 -3.79 18.97
N GLY A 40 -14.46 -3.41 19.62
CA GLY A 40 -15.55 -2.69 18.96
C GLY A 40 -15.11 -1.33 18.41
N GLN A 41 -14.21 -0.63 19.10
CA GLN A 41 -13.63 0.61 18.58
C GLN A 41 -12.68 0.35 17.41
N ALA A 42 -11.84 -0.68 17.49
CA ALA A 42 -10.95 -1.07 16.40
C ALA A 42 -11.73 -1.38 15.10
N ARG A 43 -12.84 -2.13 15.21
CA ARG A 43 -13.73 -2.42 14.07
C ARG A 43 -14.37 -1.17 13.48
N ARG A 44 -14.81 -0.22 14.32
CA ARG A 44 -15.36 1.07 13.83
C ARG A 44 -14.32 1.89 13.06
N ILE A 45 -13.08 1.92 13.55
CA ILE A 45 -11.98 2.61 12.87
C ILE A 45 -11.70 1.98 11.50
N LEU A 46 -11.67 0.64 11.42
CA LEU A 46 -11.48 -0.06 10.14
C LEU A 46 -12.66 0.18 9.19
N ALA A 47 -13.89 0.19 9.69
CA ALA A 47 -15.10 0.43 8.89
C ALA A 47 -15.21 1.87 8.34
N ALA A 48 -14.52 2.84 8.95
CA ALA A 48 -14.46 4.22 8.46
C ALA A 48 -13.51 4.41 7.27
N GLN A 49 -12.72 3.38 6.93
CA GLN A 49 -11.79 3.40 5.80
C GLN A 49 -12.43 2.75 4.57
N SER A 50 -11.88 3.04 3.38
CA SER A 50 -12.30 2.39 2.14
C SER A 50 -12.14 0.87 2.23
N SER A 51 -13.02 0.10 1.60
CA SER A 51 -13.05 -1.36 1.73
C SER A 51 -11.76 -2.01 1.20
N ARG A 52 -11.49 -3.25 1.66
CA ARG A 52 -10.34 -4.02 1.16
C ARG A 52 -10.39 -4.17 -0.36
N GLU A 53 -11.55 -4.49 -0.91
CA GLU A 53 -11.76 -4.65 -2.36
C GLU A 53 -11.47 -3.37 -3.11
N GLN A 54 -11.92 -2.22 -2.60
CA GLN A 54 -11.63 -0.91 -3.20
C GLN A 54 -10.14 -0.59 -3.20
N ARG A 55 -9.45 -0.86 -2.08
CA ARG A 55 -7.99 -0.65 -1.98
C ARG A 55 -7.23 -1.56 -2.96
N LEU A 56 -7.59 -2.84 -3.02
CA LEU A 56 -6.94 -3.79 -3.92
C LEU A 56 -7.24 -3.48 -5.40
N GLY A 57 -8.41 -2.93 -5.71
CA GLY A 57 -8.81 -2.57 -7.06
C GLY A 57 -7.99 -1.44 -7.69
N ILE A 58 -7.36 -0.59 -6.88
CA ILE A 58 -6.49 0.50 -7.35
C ILE A 58 -4.99 0.18 -7.27
N ALA A 59 -4.63 -1.03 -6.82
CA ALA A 59 -3.24 -1.39 -6.56
C ALA A 59 -2.55 -1.87 -7.83
N ASP A 60 -1.40 -1.26 -8.16
CA ASP A 60 -0.47 -1.81 -9.16
C ASP A 60 0.32 -2.98 -8.59
N ASP A 61 0.66 -2.89 -7.30
CA ASP A 61 1.42 -3.89 -6.56
C ASP A 61 0.87 -4.05 -5.15
N ILE A 62 0.92 -5.27 -4.61
CA ILE A 62 0.41 -5.60 -3.28
C ILE A 62 1.56 -6.18 -2.44
N VAL A 63 1.72 -5.67 -1.22
CA VAL A 63 2.62 -6.23 -0.20
C VAL A 63 1.79 -6.88 0.89
N ARG A 64 1.99 -8.18 1.11
CA ARG A 64 1.33 -8.92 2.18
C ARG A 64 2.09 -8.73 3.49
N ASN A 65 1.39 -8.23 4.50
CA ASN A 65 1.91 -7.97 5.86
C ASN A 65 1.24 -8.88 6.91
N ASP A 66 0.88 -10.09 6.48
CA ASP A 66 0.22 -11.12 7.29
C ASP A 66 1.20 -11.96 8.10
N GLY A 67 2.42 -12.13 7.57
CA GLY A 67 3.43 -13.04 8.12
C GLY A 67 4.58 -12.31 8.81
N GLU A 68 5.73 -12.98 8.78
CA GLU A 68 6.97 -12.50 9.36
C GLU A 68 7.48 -11.22 8.70
N LEU A 69 8.20 -10.40 9.47
CA LEU A 69 8.83 -9.18 8.97
C LEU A 69 9.75 -9.48 7.78
N THR A 70 10.51 -10.58 7.84
CA THR A 70 11.43 -11.01 6.77
C THR A 70 10.70 -11.20 5.43
N ALA A 71 9.54 -11.84 5.44
CA ALA A 71 8.74 -12.06 4.22
C ALA A 71 8.22 -10.74 3.65
N THR A 72 7.91 -9.77 4.50
CA THR A 72 7.52 -8.42 4.06
C THR A 72 8.72 -7.67 3.48
N LEU A 73 9.90 -7.77 4.10
CA LEU A 73 11.14 -7.14 3.63
C LEU A 73 11.55 -7.66 2.25
N GLU A 74 11.48 -8.97 2.02
CA GLU A 74 11.80 -9.57 0.72
C GLU A 74 10.89 -9.07 -0.40
N GLN A 75 9.58 -8.93 -0.13
CA GLN A 75 8.61 -8.37 -1.07
C GLN A 75 8.96 -6.90 -1.39
N VAL A 76 9.24 -6.10 -0.35
CA VAL A 76 9.61 -4.69 -0.51
C VAL A 76 10.90 -4.54 -1.30
N GLU A 77 11.91 -5.35 -1.03
CA GLU A 77 13.20 -5.29 -1.74
C GLU A 77 13.04 -5.62 -3.22
N LYS A 78 12.21 -6.61 -3.55
CA LYS A 78 11.88 -6.96 -4.92
C LYS A 78 11.17 -5.80 -5.63
N LEU A 79 10.16 -5.20 -5.01
CA LEU A 79 9.45 -4.05 -5.58
C LEU A 79 10.37 -2.85 -5.74
N HIS A 80 11.25 -2.59 -4.76
CA HIS A 80 12.21 -1.51 -4.82
C HIS A 80 13.13 -1.63 -6.05
N ARG A 81 13.72 -2.80 -6.29
CA ARG A 81 14.54 -3.05 -7.49
C ARG A 81 13.75 -2.84 -8.78
N ASN A 82 12.51 -3.29 -8.83
CA ASN A 82 11.64 -3.10 -9.99
C ASN A 82 11.36 -1.61 -10.25
N TYR A 83 11.09 -0.84 -9.21
CA TYR A 83 10.81 0.59 -9.33
C TYR A 83 12.04 1.40 -9.72
N LEU A 84 13.23 1.05 -9.20
CA LEU A 84 14.48 1.64 -9.67
C LEU A 84 14.69 1.41 -11.17
N ALA A 85 14.42 0.21 -11.67
CA ALA A 85 14.53 -0.09 -13.10
C ALA A 85 13.50 0.67 -13.94
N LEU A 86 12.26 0.78 -13.46
CA LEU A 86 11.21 1.56 -14.13
C LEU A 86 11.53 3.06 -14.17
N ALA A 87 11.99 3.62 -13.05
CA ALA A 87 12.36 5.03 -12.96
C ALA A 87 13.52 5.38 -13.91
N ARG A 88 14.54 4.50 -14.01
CA ARG A 88 15.65 4.67 -14.96
C ARG A 88 15.16 4.71 -16.41
N ARG A 89 14.35 3.72 -16.82
CA ARG A 89 13.80 3.66 -18.17
C ARG A 89 12.97 4.91 -18.52
N ARG A 90 12.18 5.41 -17.57
CA ARG A 90 11.40 6.63 -17.77
C ARG A 90 12.27 7.88 -17.95
N GLY A 91 13.36 7.98 -17.18
CA GLY A 91 14.33 9.08 -17.34
C GLY A 91 15.03 9.06 -18.70
N GLU A 92 15.36 7.86 -19.20
CA GLU A 92 15.95 7.67 -20.53
C GLU A 92 14.96 8.03 -21.65
N GLN A 93 13.69 7.59 -21.54
CA GLN A 93 12.64 7.89 -22.52
C GLN A 93 12.35 9.40 -22.62
N ALA A 94 12.25 10.09 -21.48
CA ALA A 94 12.00 11.53 -21.44
C ALA A 94 13.15 12.37 -22.04
N ALA A 95 14.38 11.86 -21.97
CA ALA A 95 15.55 12.50 -22.58
C ALA A 95 15.60 12.34 -24.10
N ASP A 96 15.04 11.25 -24.64
CA ASP A 96 14.97 10.97 -26.08
C ASP A 96 13.83 11.75 -26.75
N ASP A 97 12.66 11.84 -26.12
CA ASP A 97 11.50 12.61 -26.60
C ASP A 97 11.73 14.14 -26.61
N SER A 98 12.77 14.62 -25.93
CA SER A 98 13.15 16.05 -25.84
C SER A 98 14.21 16.47 -26.86
N ARG A 99 14.64 15.58 -27.75
CA ARG A 99 15.63 15.83 -28.82
C ARG A 99 14.98 15.97 -30.19
#